data_AF-A0A8T3W0B0-F1
#
_entry.id   AF-A0A8T3W0B0-F1
#
_cell.length_a   1.000
_cell.length_b   1.000
_cell.length_c   1.000
_cell.angle_alpha   90.00
_cell.angle_beta   90.00
_cell.angle_gamma   90.00
#
_symmetry.space_group_name_H-M   'P 1'
#
loop_
_entity.id
_entity.type
_entity.pdbx_description
1 polymer ?
#
loop_
_entity_poly.entity_id
_entity_poly.type
_entity_poly.pdbx_seq_one_letter_code
_entity_poly.pdbx_strand_id
1 'polypeptide(L)' 'MVKVLKIKNKKVFACEICGFGYKDKATAQSCQNWCSESPSCNLQITKKAVYFPK' A
#
# COMPACT_ATOMS: atom_id res chain seq x y z
N MET A 1 9.11 3.34 4.25
CA MET A 1 8.59 4.45 3.42
C MET A 1 7.61 3.86 2.41
N VAL A 2 7.05 4.63 1.47
CA VAL A 2 6.22 4.06 0.39
C VAL A 2 7.03 3.88 -0.87
N LYS A 3 6.94 2.70 -1.49
CA LYS A 3 7.62 2.35 -2.74
C LYS A 3 6.76 2.75 -3.93
N VAL A 4 7.36 3.28 -4.99
CA VAL A 4 6.65 3.55 -6.24
C VAL A 4 6.89 2.40 -7.21
N LEU A 5 5.81 1.77 -7.65
CA LEU A 5 5.81 0.71 -8.66
C LEU A 5 5.18 1.23 -9.95
N LYS A 6 5.69 0.76 -11.09
CA LYS A 6 5.05 0.94 -12.40
C LYS A 6 4.43 -0.39 -12.80
N ILE A 7 3.11 -0.48 -12.75
CA ILE A 7 2.36 -1.70 -13.09
C ILE A 7 1.43 -1.37 -14.24
N LYS A 8 1.55 -2.08 -15.37
CA LYS A 8 0.72 -1.87 -16.58
C LYS A 8 0.64 -0.39 -16.99
N ASN A 9 1.79 0.28 -17.08
CA ASN A 9 1.93 1.73 -17.34
C ASN A 9 1.29 2.68 -16.31
N LYS A 10 0.75 2.19 -15.20
CA LYS A 10 0.22 3.03 -14.12
C LYS A 10 1.21 3.12 -12.97
N LYS A 11 1.31 4.31 -12.39
CA LYS A 11 2.06 4.55 -11.16
C LYS A 11 1.22 4.04 -9.99
N VAL A 12 1.79 3.14 -9.19
CA VAL A 12 1.19 2.54 -8.01
C VAL A 12 2.11 2.82 -6.83
N PHE A 13 1.55 3.17 -5.69
CA PHE A 13 2.29 3.42 -4.45
C PHE A 13 2.09 2.22 -3.52
N ALA A 14 3.15 1.47 -3.27
CA ALA A 14 3.13 0.28 -2.44
C ALA A 14 3.67 0.53 -1.04
N CYS A 15 3.04 -0.11 -0.06
CA CYS A 15 3.59 -0.26 1.29
C CYS A 15 4.82 -1.17 1.23
N GLU A 16 5.92 -0.76 1.83
CA GLU A 16 7.15 -1.56 1.89
C GLU A 16 7.07 -2.70 2.90
N ILE A 17 6.15 -2.63 3.88
CA ILE A 17 5.99 -3.66 4.91
C ILE A 17 5.11 -4.79 4.41
N CYS A 18 3.89 -4.47 3.98
CA CYS A 18 2.91 -5.48 3.59
C CYS A 18 2.85 -5.73 2.09
N GLY A 19 3.48 -4.90 1.24
CA GLY A 19 3.53 -5.06 -0.21
C GLY A 19 2.28 -4.60 -0.98
N PHE A 20 1.19 -4.23 -0.31
CA PHE A 20 -0.03 -3.73 -0.94
C PHE A 20 0.20 -2.42 -1.69
N GLY A 21 -0.34 -2.33 -2.90
CA GLY A 21 -0.23 -1.15 -3.76
C GLY A 21 -1.54 -0.39 -3.92
N TYR A 22 -1.43 0.94 -3.94
CA TYR A 22 -2.52 1.89 -3.96
C TYR A 22 -2.36 2.89 -5.09
N LYS A 23 -3.47 3.50 -5.52
CA LYS A 23 -3.46 4.53 -6.56
C LYS A 23 -2.79 5.83 -6.09
N ASP A 24 -2.95 6.14 -4.81
CA ASP A 24 -2.54 7.42 -4.23
C ASP A 24 -1.48 7.24 -3.14
N LYS A 25 -0.47 8.13 -3.13
CA LYS A 25 0.62 8.11 -2.14
C LYS A 25 0.11 8.22 -0.71
N ALA A 26 -0.93 9.03 -0.47
CA ALA A 26 -1.51 9.21 0.85
C ALA A 26 -2.06 7.90 1.43
N THR A 27 -2.75 7.09 0.60
CA THR A 27 -3.31 5.81 1.07
C THR A 27 -2.20 4.80 1.35
N ALA A 28 -1.18 4.76 0.49
CA ALA A 28 0.01 3.94 0.74
C ALA A 28 0.73 4.37 2.03
N GLN A 29 0.80 5.67 2.30
CA GLN A 29 1.43 6.21 3.50
C GLN A 29 0.63 5.85 4.76
N SER A 30 -0.70 5.95 4.71
CA SER A 30 -1.56 5.46 5.80
C SER A 30 -1.38 3.96 6.04
N CYS A 31 -1.27 3.16 4.97
CA CYS A 31 -0.97 1.73 5.09
C CYS A 31 0.39 1.50 5.76
N GLN A 32 1.43 2.22 5.33
CA GLN A 32 2.77 2.12 5.87
C GLN A 32 2.82 2.47 7.37
N ASN A 33 2.19 3.58 7.76
CA ASN A 33 2.15 4.01 9.16
C ASN A 33 1.42 2.96 10.00
N TRP A 34 0.25 2.49 9.53
CA TRP A 34 -0.50 1.44 10.21
C TRP A 34 0.30 0.15 10.37
N CYS A 35 0.95 -0.33 9.30
CA CYS A 35 1.78 -1.53 9.35
C CYS A 35 3.01 -1.38 10.24
N SER A 36 3.47 -0.16 10.50
CA SER A 36 4.59 0.10 11.42
C SER A 36 4.18 0.05 12.89
N GLU A 37 2.91 0.29 13.20
CA GLU A 37 2.39 0.41 14.57
C GLU A 37 1.52 -0.78 14.98
N SER A 38 0.91 -1.48 14.01
CA SER A 38 -0.07 -2.54 14.26
C SER A 38 0.38 -3.89 13.69
N PRO A 39 0.23 -4.98 14.45
CA PRO A 39 0.53 -6.34 13.99
C PRO A 39 -0.49 -6.89 12.98
N SER A 40 -1.59 -6.18 12.74
CA SER A 40 -2.70 -6.63 11.90
C SER A 40 -3.01 -5.64 10.79
N CYS A 41 -3.54 -6.11 9.66
CA CYS A 41 -3.79 -5.27 8.50
C CYS A 41 -5.10 -4.47 8.65
N ASN A 42 -5.08 -3.16 8.34
CA ASN A 42 -6.30 -2.34 8.37
C ASN A 42 -7.19 -2.64 7.16
N LEU A 43 -8.28 -3.38 7.38
CA LEU A 43 -9.20 -3.79 6.33
C LEU A 43 -9.78 -2.62 5.51
N GLN A 44 -9.97 -1.43 6.10
CA GLN A 44 -10.48 -0.27 5.35
C GLN A 44 -9.47 0.26 4.34
N ILE A 45 -8.18 0.21 4.69
CA ILE A 45 -7.09 0.60 3.79
C ILE A 45 -6.91 -0.49 2.74
N THR A 46 -6.88 -1.76 3.15
CA THR A 46 -6.71 -2.92 2.25
C THR A 46 -7.77 -2.98 1.15
N LYS A 47 -9.02 -2.60 1.43
CA LYS A 47 -10.09 -2.52 0.41
C LYS A 47 -9.81 -1.54 -0.72
N LYS A 48 -8.92 -0.57 -0.53
CA LYS A 48 -8.51 0.42 -1.55
C LYS A 48 -7.34 -0.06 -2.40
N ALA A 49 -6.80 -1.25 -2.13
CA ALA A 49 -5.64 -1.75 -2.84
C ALA A 49 -5.96 -2.05 -4.31
N VAL A 50 -5.12 -1.53 -5.19
CA VAL A 50 -5.15 -1.78 -6.64
C VAL A 50 -4.10 -2.80 -7.07
N TYR A 51 -3.20 -3.17 -6.17
CA TYR A 51 -2.20 -4.21 -6.34
C TYR A 51 -2.07 -5.01 -5.05
N PHE A 52 -2.02 -6.32 -5.21
CA PHE A 52 -1.88 -7.29 -4.13
C PHE A 52 -0.54 -8.00 -4.33
N PRO A 53 0.33 -8.03 -3.30
CA PRO A 53 1.55 -8.84 -3.34
C PRO A 53 1.14 -10.31 -3.40
N LYS A 54 1.78 -11.08 -4.27
CA LYS A 54 1.63 -12.54 -4.38
C LYS A 54 2.55 -13.25 -3.40
#